data_AF-A0A538HXM9-F1
#
_entry.id   AF-A0A538HXM9-F1
#
_cell.length_a   1.000
_cell.length_b   1.000
_cell.length_c   1.000
_cell.angle_alpha   90.00
_cell.angle_beta   90.00
_cell.angle_gamma   90.00
#
_symmetry.space_group_name_H-M   'P 1'
#
loop_
_entity.id
_entity.type
_entity.pdbx_description
1 polymer ?
#
loop_
_entity_poly.entity_id
_entity_poly.type
_entity_poly.pdbx_seq_one_letter_code
_entity_poly.pdbx_strand_id
1 'polypeptide(L)'
;MIVSLKGEEREVALAEVEAVRASAQGEYRALLDSTVTAVTSGQELSEYQAQELDRIVSLGLQTGRIRALYGPAGEQAALRTYRRLPGGREVAASAAAVNEALGSLEGRSLDQISITAIGPGVFSVSLVAGGAELTVRLDGSGARLASVGV
;
A
#
# COMPACT_ATOMS: atom_id res chain seq x y z
N MET A 1 15.54 6.91 2.77
CA MET A 1 15.03 5.53 2.84
C MET A 1 15.77 4.70 1.80
N ILE A 2 16.12 3.44 2.08
CA ILE A 2 16.88 2.60 1.14
C ILE A 2 15.95 1.55 0.52
N VAL A 3 15.70 1.66 -0.79
CA VAL A 3 14.95 0.67 -1.58
C VAL A 3 15.79 0.27 -2.78
N SER A 4 16.12 -1.01 -2.88
CA SER A 4 16.84 -1.62 -4.02
C SER A 4 16.03 -2.79 -4.58
N LEU A 5 15.85 -2.85 -5.89
CA LEU A 5 14.99 -3.83 -6.55
C LEU A 5 15.83 -4.88 -7.28
N LYS A 6 15.36 -6.14 -7.31
CA LYS A 6 16.08 -7.27 -7.92
C LYS A 6 15.11 -8.20 -8.65
N GLY A 7 15.61 -8.92 -9.67
CA GLY A 7 14.83 -9.90 -10.43
C GLY A 7 13.52 -9.32 -10.98
N GLU A 8 12.43 -10.08 -10.87
CA GLU A 8 11.09 -9.69 -11.33
C GLU A 8 10.59 -8.38 -10.72
N GLU A 9 10.97 -8.05 -9.47
CA GLU A 9 10.58 -6.78 -8.83
C GLU A 9 11.14 -5.58 -9.60
N ARG A 10 12.37 -5.71 -10.09
CA ARG A 10 13.02 -4.67 -10.89
C ARG A 10 12.39 -4.58 -12.27
N GLU A 11 12.11 -5.72 -12.91
CA GLU A 11 11.52 -5.77 -14.25
C GLU A 11 10.14 -5.14 -14.28
N VAL A 12 9.25 -5.51 -13.35
CA VAL A 12 7.91 -4.93 -13.26
C VAL A 12 7.98 -3.44 -12.91
N ALA A 13 8.77 -3.06 -11.89
CA ALA A 13 8.91 -1.64 -11.52
C ALA A 13 9.45 -0.79 -12.68
N LEU A 14 10.43 -1.29 -13.43
CA LEU A 14 10.99 -0.59 -14.58
C LEU A 14 9.93 -0.40 -15.67
N ALA A 15 9.24 -1.47 -16.06
CA ALA A 15 8.21 -1.41 -17.09
C ALA A 15 7.08 -0.43 -16.73
N GLU A 16 6.69 -0.40 -15.46
CA GLU A 16 5.64 0.49 -14.95
C GLU A 16 6.07 1.96 -14.98
N VAL A 17 7.30 2.27 -14.55
CA VAL A 17 7.83 3.64 -14.60
C VAL A 17 8.03 4.08 -16.05
N GLU A 18 8.52 3.21 -16.94
CA GLU A 18 8.70 3.50 -18.36
C GLU A 18 7.37 3.81 -19.06
N ALA A 19 6.30 3.11 -18.72
CA ALA A 19 4.96 3.35 -19.26
C ALA A 19 4.46 4.76 -18.94
N VAL A 20 4.63 5.21 -17.69
CA VAL A 20 4.26 6.58 -17.27
C VAL A 20 5.19 7.61 -17.91
N ARG A 21 6.50 7.32 -17.93
CA ARG A 21 7.53 8.17 -18.54
C ARG A 21 7.27 8.45 -20.01
N ALA A 22 6.74 7.49 -20.77
CA ALA A 22 6.45 7.65 -22.19
C ALA A 22 5.52 8.84 -22.48
N SER A 23 4.62 9.16 -21.54
CA SER A 23 3.66 10.26 -21.67
C SER A 23 4.04 11.52 -20.86
N ALA A 24 5.10 11.46 -20.05
CA ALA A 24 5.53 12.55 -19.19
C ALA A 24 6.37 13.60 -19.93
N GLN A 25 6.26 14.85 -19.47
CA GLN A 25 7.00 16.01 -20.00
C GLN A 25 7.59 16.86 -18.85
N GLY A 26 8.52 17.75 -19.19
CA GLY A 26 9.11 18.71 -18.25
C GLY A 26 9.85 18.07 -17.08
N GLU A 27 9.79 18.71 -15.92
CA GLU A 27 10.46 18.27 -14.69
C GLU A 27 10.00 16.88 -14.23
N TYR A 28 8.73 16.54 -14.43
CA TYR A 28 8.21 15.22 -14.07
C TYR A 28 8.84 14.12 -14.92
N ARG A 29 9.08 14.38 -16.21
CA ARG A 29 9.83 13.45 -17.06
C ARG A 29 11.25 13.24 -16.54
N ALA A 30 11.93 14.31 -16.14
CA ALA A 30 13.29 14.23 -15.59
C ALA A 30 13.35 13.42 -14.29
N LEU A 31 12.33 13.55 -13.42
CA LEU A 31 12.19 12.68 -12.25
C LEU A 31 12.10 11.21 -12.67
N LEU A 32 11.22 10.87 -13.62
CA LEU A 32 11.04 9.50 -14.09
C LEU A 32 12.29 8.96 -14.80
N ASP A 33 13.00 9.78 -15.58
CA ASP A 33 14.29 9.44 -16.18
C ASP A 33 15.31 9.03 -15.10
N SER A 34 15.39 9.82 -14.01
CA SER A 34 16.27 9.51 -12.88
C SER A 34 15.85 8.22 -12.16
N THR A 35 14.53 7.98 -12.00
CA THR A 35 14.00 6.76 -11.38
C THR A 35 14.32 5.53 -12.22
N VAL A 36 14.10 5.59 -13.54
CA VAL A 36 14.47 4.52 -14.49
C VAL A 36 15.96 4.19 -14.38
N THR A 37 16.81 5.21 -14.33
CA THR A 37 18.26 5.03 -14.20
C THR A 37 18.63 4.31 -12.91
N ALA A 38 18.06 4.74 -11.78
CA ALA A 38 18.31 4.13 -10.47
C ALA A 38 17.82 2.66 -10.41
N VAL A 39 16.61 2.38 -10.90
CA VAL A 39 16.06 1.01 -10.97
C VAL A 39 16.91 0.10 -11.87
N THR A 40 17.29 0.59 -13.06
CA THR A 40 18.08 -0.19 -14.04
C THR A 40 19.46 -0.57 -13.48
N SER A 41 20.14 0.41 -12.88
CA SER A 41 21.47 0.24 -12.28
C SER A 41 21.46 -0.51 -10.94
N GLY A 42 20.27 -0.77 -10.37
CA GLY A 42 20.13 -1.40 -9.06
C GLY A 42 20.56 -0.51 -7.90
N GLN A 43 20.65 0.81 -8.13
CA GLN A 43 20.94 1.80 -7.12
C GLN A 43 19.76 1.96 -6.14
N GLU A 44 20.06 2.55 -4.99
CA GLU A 44 19.05 2.90 -4.01
C GLU A 44 18.21 4.08 -4.52
N LEU A 45 16.89 3.96 -4.38
CA LEU A 45 15.98 5.04 -4.72
C LEU A 45 16.08 6.17 -3.70
N SER A 46 16.14 7.41 -4.18
CA SER A 46 15.93 8.58 -3.35
C SER A 46 14.49 8.60 -2.81
N GLU A 47 14.22 9.45 -1.82
CA GLU A 47 12.88 9.55 -1.23
C GLU A 47 11.82 9.94 -2.26
N TYR A 48 12.10 10.93 -3.12
CA TYR A 48 11.20 11.33 -4.20
C TYR A 48 10.97 10.21 -5.22
N GLN A 49 12.02 9.46 -5.57
CA GLN A 49 11.92 8.34 -6.51
C GLN A 49 11.09 7.19 -5.90
N ALA A 50 11.28 6.91 -4.61
CA ALA A 50 10.52 5.89 -3.89
C ALA A 50 9.04 6.28 -3.77
N GLN A 51 8.73 7.54 -3.47
CA GLN A 51 7.36 8.07 -3.44
C GLN A 51 6.68 8.00 -4.81
N GLU A 52 7.42 8.31 -5.88
CA GLU A 52 6.87 8.23 -7.23
C GLU A 52 6.59 6.78 -7.63
N LEU A 53 7.54 5.88 -7.39
CA LEU A 53 7.36 4.47 -7.66
C LEU A 53 6.20 3.89 -6.85
N ASP A 54 6.01 4.36 -5.61
CA ASP A 54 4.89 3.96 -4.75
C ASP A 54 3.55 4.32 -5.39
N ARG A 55 3.41 5.56 -5.90
CA ARG A 55 2.20 5.99 -6.59
C ARG A 55 1.91 5.17 -7.84
N ILE A 56 2.93 4.91 -8.65
CA ILE A 56 2.77 4.18 -9.92
C ILE A 56 2.38 2.71 -9.65
N VAL A 57 3.13 2.03 -8.78
CA VAL A 57 2.90 0.61 -8.48
C VAL A 57 1.58 0.42 -7.74
N SER A 58 1.25 1.28 -6.78
CA SER A 58 -0.03 1.18 -6.05
C SER A 58 -1.23 1.34 -6.98
N LEU A 59 -1.19 2.31 -7.91
CA LEU A 59 -2.25 2.47 -8.91
C LEU A 59 -2.37 1.25 -9.84
N GLY A 60 -1.23 0.71 -10.29
CA GLY A 60 -1.20 -0.49 -11.12
C GLY A 60 -1.76 -1.73 -10.43
N LEU A 61 -1.53 -1.85 -9.11
CA LEU A 61 -2.09 -2.92 -8.27
C LEU A 61 -3.60 -2.71 -8.03
N GLN A 62 -4.02 -1.52 -7.62
CA GLN A 62 -5.42 -1.21 -7.30
C GLN A 62 -6.37 -1.38 -8.50
N THR A 63 -5.89 -1.04 -9.69
CA THR A 63 -6.66 -1.18 -10.94
C THR A 63 -6.64 -2.59 -11.53
N GLY A 64 -5.83 -3.50 -10.96
CA GLY A 64 -5.59 -4.83 -11.51
C GLY A 64 -4.77 -4.84 -12.81
N ARG A 65 -4.28 -3.68 -13.28
CA ARG A 65 -3.52 -3.56 -14.53
C ARG A 65 -2.24 -4.39 -14.51
N ILE A 66 -1.50 -4.39 -13.40
CA ILE A 66 -0.26 -5.17 -13.28
C ILE A 66 -0.53 -6.66 -13.48
N ARG A 67 -1.59 -7.19 -12.85
CA ARG A 67 -1.99 -8.59 -13.04
C ARG A 67 -2.39 -8.88 -14.49
N ALA A 68 -3.11 -7.96 -15.14
CA ALA A 68 -3.54 -8.12 -16.52
C ALA A 68 -2.37 -8.16 -17.52
N LEU A 69 -1.31 -7.36 -17.29
CA LEU A 69 -0.15 -7.27 -18.18
C LEU A 69 0.95 -8.28 -17.87
N TYR A 70 1.21 -8.55 -16.59
CA TYR A 70 2.36 -9.35 -16.13
C TYR A 70 1.95 -10.66 -15.45
N GLY A 71 0.66 -10.96 -15.42
CA GLY A 71 0.11 -12.16 -14.80
C GLY A 71 0.26 -12.21 -13.27
N PRO A 72 -0.07 -13.35 -12.65
CA PRO A 72 0.00 -13.52 -11.20
C PRO A 72 1.42 -13.34 -10.62
N ALA A 73 2.46 -13.78 -11.34
CA ALA A 73 3.84 -13.65 -10.88
C ALA A 73 4.28 -12.18 -10.81
N GLY A 74 3.99 -11.40 -11.85
CA GLY A 74 4.30 -9.97 -11.87
C GLY A 74 3.53 -9.17 -10.81
N GLU A 75 2.27 -9.54 -10.54
CA GLU A 75 1.52 -8.97 -9.42
C GLU A 75 2.16 -9.26 -8.07
N GLN A 76 2.63 -10.49 -7.83
CA GLN A 76 3.35 -10.82 -6.60
C GLN A 76 4.68 -10.07 -6.48
N ALA A 77 5.40 -9.87 -7.58
CA ALA A 77 6.60 -9.04 -7.60
C ALA A 77 6.29 -7.59 -7.23
N ALA A 78 5.29 -6.98 -7.87
CA ALA A 78 4.82 -5.64 -7.55
C ALA A 78 4.36 -5.49 -6.10
N LEU A 79 3.68 -6.49 -5.53
CA LEU A 79 3.28 -6.48 -4.12
C LEU A 79 4.50 -6.51 -3.17
N ARG A 80 5.54 -7.29 -3.48
CA ARG A 80 6.79 -7.28 -2.70
C ARG A 80 7.50 -5.94 -2.78
N THR A 81 7.54 -5.33 -3.98
CA THR A 81 8.04 -3.97 -4.17
C THR A 81 7.24 -2.98 -3.32
N TYR A 82 5.91 -2.95 -3.46
CA TYR A 82 5.03 -2.02 -2.76
C TYR A 82 5.21 -2.07 -1.24
N ARG A 83 5.27 -3.27 -0.64
CA ARG A 83 5.50 -3.43 0.82
C ARG A 83 6.77 -2.76 1.34
N ARG A 84 7.76 -2.52 0.47
CA ARG A 84 9.03 -1.88 0.84
C ARG A 84 9.03 -0.36 0.62
N LEU A 85 8.09 0.15 -0.16
CA LEU A 85 7.89 1.57 -0.48
C LEU A 85 7.18 2.30 0.67
N PRO A 86 7.20 3.66 0.69
CA PRO A 86 6.60 4.44 1.77
C PRO A 86 5.15 4.08 2.07
N GLY A 87 4.24 4.09 1.08
CA GLY A 87 2.83 3.77 1.29
C GLY A 87 2.61 2.34 1.80
N GLY A 88 3.31 1.36 1.23
CA GLY A 88 3.22 -0.03 1.74
C GLY A 88 3.67 -0.19 3.18
N ARG A 89 4.66 0.58 3.65
CA ARG A 89 5.09 0.60 5.06
C ARG A 89 4.07 1.27 5.96
N GLU A 90 3.49 2.38 5.52
CA GLU A 90 2.40 3.05 6.26
C GLU A 90 1.21 2.13 6.45
N VAL A 91 0.81 1.39 5.41
CA VAL A 91 -0.26 0.39 5.49
C VAL A 91 0.10 -0.72 6.48
N ALA A 92 1.34 -1.22 6.44
CA ALA A 92 1.80 -2.25 7.38
C ALA A 92 1.80 -1.75 8.83
N ALA A 93 2.25 -0.52 9.08
CA ALA A 93 2.23 0.10 10.40
C ALA A 93 0.80 0.31 10.90
N SER A 94 -0.10 0.76 10.03
CA SER A 94 -1.52 0.90 10.35
C SER A 94 -2.18 -0.43 10.70
N ALA A 95 -1.89 -1.49 9.94
CA ALA A 95 -2.37 -2.83 10.23
C ALA A 95 -1.84 -3.36 11.57
N ALA A 96 -0.58 -3.08 11.92
CA ALA A 96 -0.02 -3.43 13.22
C ALA A 96 -0.74 -2.72 14.37
N ALA A 97 -1.02 -1.43 14.24
CA ALA A 97 -1.78 -0.67 15.24
C ALA A 97 -3.22 -1.19 15.41
N VAL A 98 -3.89 -1.58 14.31
CA VAL A 98 -5.21 -2.21 14.37
C VAL A 98 -5.13 -3.56 15.08
N ASN A 99 -4.13 -4.39 14.78
CA ASN A 99 -3.95 -5.68 15.46
C ASN A 99 -3.66 -5.53 16.95
N GLU A 100 -2.85 -4.55 17.34
CA GLU A 100 -2.61 -4.22 18.75
C GLU A 100 -3.92 -3.85 19.46
N ALA A 101 -4.74 -3.00 18.84
CA ALA A 101 -6.04 -2.63 19.38
C ALA A 101 -7.01 -3.83 19.45
N LEU A 102 -7.02 -4.70 18.43
CA LEU A 102 -7.82 -5.94 18.43
C LEU A 102 -7.39 -6.90 19.54
N GLY A 103 -6.11 -6.93 19.91
CA GLY A 103 -5.60 -7.72 21.04
C GLY A 103 -6.25 -7.36 22.37
N SER A 104 -6.74 -6.13 22.55
CA SER A 104 -7.46 -5.73 23.77
C SER A 104 -8.80 -6.46 23.97
N LEU A 105 -9.36 -7.03 22.89
CA LEU A 105 -10.61 -7.79 22.88
C LEU A 105 -10.38 -9.30 23.06
N GLU A 106 -9.13 -9.76 23.06
CA GLU A 106 -8.80 -11.18 23.17
C GLU A 106 -9.34 -11.77 24.49
N GLY A 107 -10.00 -12.94 24.39
CA GLY A 107 -10.62 -13.62 25.53
C GLY A 107 -11.92 -13.00 26.04
N ARG A 108 -12.39 -11.87 25.47
CA ARG A 108 -13.68 -11.26 25.80
C ARG A 108 -14.80 -11.86 24.94
N SER A 109 -16.02 -11.91 25.48
CA SER A 109 -17.21 -12.20 24.68
C SER A 109 -17.54 -10.98 23.82
N LEU A 110 -17.80 -11.20 22.53
CA LEU A 110 -18.28 -10.15 21.64
C LEU A 110 -19.75 -9.88 21.96
N ASP A 111 -20.06 -8.63 22.31
CA ASP A 111 -21.42 -8.16 22.60
C ASP A 111 -22.09 -7.66 21.31
N GLN A 112 -21.32 -6.97 20.46
CA GLN A 112 -21.81 -6.43 19.19
C GLN A 112 -20.71 -6.38 18.13
N ILE A 113 -21.05 -6.72 16.89
CA ILE A 113 -20.22 -6.52 15.71
C ILE A 113 -21.11 -5.88 14.64
N SER A 114 -20.65 -4.78 14.05
CA SER A 114 -21.37 -4.12 12.96
C SER A 114 -20.42 -3.55 11.92
N ILE A 115 -20.90 -3.47 10.68
CA ILE A 115 -20.21 -2.82 9.58
C ILE A 115 -21.16 -1.83 8.92
N THR A 116 -20.70 -0.60 8.72
CA THR A 116 -21.47 0.47 8.08
C THR A 116 -20.70 1.03 6.90
N ALA A 117 -21.35 1.16 5.75
CA ALA A 117 -20.79 1.89 4.63
C ALA A 117 -20.88 3.40 4.91
N ILE A 118 -19.73 4.10 4.86
CA ILE A 118 -19.65 5.55 5.04
C ILE A 118 -19.59 6.26 3.67
N GLY A 119 -19.07 5.57 2.66
CA GLY A 119 -18.98 6.07 1.29
C GLY A 119 -18.55 4.97 0.32
N PRO A 120 -18.41 5.28 -0.98
CA PRO A 120 -17.96 4.31 -1.98
C PRO A 120 -16.61 3.70 -1.61
N GLY A 121 -16.60 2.39 -1.34
CA GLY A 121 -15.38 1.67 -0.93
C GLY A 121 -14.85 2.04 0.45
N VAL A 122 -15.63 2.73 1.29
CA VAL A 122 -15.26 3.15 2.65
C VAL A 122 -16.25 2.57 3.65
N PHE A 123 -15.73 1.80 4.61
CA PHE A 123 -16.51 1.14 5.65
C PHE A 123 -15.98 1.49 7.04
N SER A 124 -16.87 1.47 8.03
CA SER A 124 -16.51 1.46 9.45
C SER A 124 -16.99 0.17 10.08
N VAL A 125 -16.08 -0.52 10.76
CA VAL A 125 -16.33 -1.72 11.55
C VAL A 125 -16.29 -1.32 13.02
N SER A 126 -17.36 -1.60 13.75
CA SER A 126 -17.46 -1.36 15.19
C SER A 126 -17.59 -2.70 15.92
N LEU A 127 -16.76 -2.87 16.95
CA LEU A 127 -16.66 -4.06 17.79
C LEU A 127 -16.89 -3.64 19.25
N VAL A 128 -17.79 -4.33 19.94
CA VAL A 128 -18.02 -4.16 21.38
C VAL A 128 -17.79 -5.50 22.07
N ALA A 129 -16.92 -5.54 23.08
CA ALA A 129 -16.60 -6.77 23.81
C ALA A 129 -16.24 -6.50 25.27
N GLY A 130 -17.04 -7.01 26.21
CA GLY A 130 -16.75 -6.92 27.64
C GLY A 130 -16.47 -5.49 28.08
N GLY A 131 -17.33 -4.55 27.66
CA GLY A 131 -17.21 -3.11 27.93
C GLY A 131 -16.21 -2.33 27.07
N ALA A 132 -15.34 -2.99 26.29
CA ALA A 132 -14.45 -2.28 25.38
C ALA A 132 -15.14 -2.01 24.04
N GLU A 133 -14.89 -0.84 23.46
CA GLU A 133 -15.38 -0.44 22.14
C GLU A 133 -14.21 -0.14 21.20
N LEU A 134 -14.25 -0.68 19.99
CA LEU A 134 -13.22 -0.50 18.97
C LEU A 134 -13.88 -0.16 17.64
N THR A 135 -13.44 0.94 17.01
CA THR A 135 -13.88 1.32 15.66
C THR A 135 -12.69 1.33 14.70
N VAL A 136 -12.84 0.62 13.58
CA VAL A 136 -11.83 0.51 12.51
C VAL A 136 -12.42 1.01 11.21
N ARG A 137 -11.72 1.92 10.53
CA ARG A 137 -12.05 2.37 9.19
C ARG A 137 -11.33 1.50 8.15
N LEU A 138 -12.05 1.06 7.13
CA LEU A 138 -11.54 0.30 6.00
C LEU A 138 -11.77 1.10 4.72
N ASP A 139 -10.71 1.39 3.97
CA ASP A 139 -10.80 2.03 2.64
C ASP A 139 -9.66 1.60 1.71
N GLY A 140 -9.53 2.24 0.55
CA GLY A 140 -8.47 1.95 -0.44
C GLY A 140 -7.04 2.17 0.07
N SER A 141 -6.87 2.81 1.23
CA SER A 141 -5.59 2.96 1.93
C SER A 141 -5.35 1.91 3.02
N GLY A 142 -6.26 0.94 3.18
CA GLY A 142 -6.15 -0.16 4.14
C GLY A 142 -7.03 0.01 5.39
N ALA A 143 -6.66 -0.71 6.45
CA ALA A 143 -7.35 -0.66 7.74
C ALA A 143 -6.68 0.35 8.67
N ARG A 144 -7.47 1.24 9.28
CA ARG A 144 -7.00 2.29 10.19
C ARG A 144 -7.84 2.33 11.45
N LEU A 145 -7.19 2.49 12.59
CA LEU A 145 -7.88 2.70 13.86
C LEU A 145 -8.62 4.05 13.84
N ALA A 146 -9.92 4.05 14.11
CA ALA A 146 -10.71 5.27 14.22
C ALA A 146 -10.89 5.70 15.68
N SER A 147 -11.19 4.75 16.57
CA SER A 147 -11.29 5.00 18.02
C SER A 147 -11.14 3.70 18.83
N VAL A 148 -10.74 3.86 20.09
CA VAL A 148 -10.74 2.84 21.14
C VAL A 148 -11.38 3.45 22.39
N GLY A 149 -12.32 2.74 23.00
CA GLY A 149 -13.06 3.15 24.20
C GLY A 149 -13.19 2.01 25.21
N VAL A 150 -13.53 2.38 26.44
CA VAL A 150 -13.80 1.50 27.60
C VAL A 150 -15.06 1.99 28.30
#